data_AF-A0A934H844-F1
#
_entry.id   AF-A0A934H844-F1
#
_cell.length_a   1.000
_cell.length_b   1.000
_cell.length_c   1.000
_cell.angle_alpha   90.00
_cell.angle_beta   90.00
_cell.angle_gamma   90.00
#
_symmetry.space_group_name_H-M   'P 1'
#
loop_
_entity.id
_entity.type
_entity.pdbx_description
1 polymer ?
#
loop_
_entity_poly.entity_id
_entity_poly.type
_entity_poly.pdbx_seq_one_letter_code
_entity_poly.pdbx_strand_id
1 'polypeptide(L)'
;MRKAIVINVFVLLSVLLTACGGAAAPTEAPSAKTVNILVSTNPNPATVGDVEIVFTITDANGNPIEGAKVDVSADHPAMAGMGMSGLATEQGGGTYSIKANFSDSGDWKLTVYVRKDGLDYSEKIEFPVQ
;
A
#
# COMPACT_ATOMS: atom_id res chain seq x y z
N MET A 1 12.50 -65.11 -13.64
CA MET A 1 11.33 -65.85 -14.17
C MET A 1 10.16 -64.88 -14.16
N ARG A 2 9.91 -64.10 -15.23
CA ARG A 2 9.00 -64.37 -16.37
C ARG A 2 7.61 -64.90 -15.96
N LYS A 3 6.61 -63.98 -16.00
CA LYS A 3 5.21 -64.10 -16.50
C LYS A 3 4.32 -65.15 -15.79
N ALA A 4 2.98 -65.07 -15.64
CA ALA A 4 1.92 -64.27 -16.26
C ALA A 4 0.56 -64.58 -15.54
N ILE A 5 -0.45 -63.71 -15.72
CA ILE A 5 -1.89 -63.99 -15.96
C ILE A 5 -2.78 -64.56 -14.83
N VAL A 6 -3.80 -63.77 -14.42
CA VAL A 6 -5.28 -64.04 -14.39
C VAL A 6 -5.97 -62.75 -13.90
N ILE A 7 -6.66 -61.91 -14.68
CA ILE A 7 -8.02 -61.97 -15.28
C ILE A 7 -9.13 -62.52 -14.35
N ASN A 8 -9.83 -61.60 -13.66
CA ASN A 8 -11.30 -61.61 -13.38
C ASN A 8 -11.63 -60.32 -12.60
N VAL A 9 -12.01 -59.21 -13.24
CA VAL A 9 -13.40 -58.86 -13.60
C VAL A 9 -14.39 -59.19 -12.47
N PHE A 10 -14.50 -58.28 -11.51
CA PHE A 10 -15.75 -58.08 -10.77
C PHE A 10 -16.10 -56.59 -10.82
N VAL A 11 -17.07 -56.34 -11.68
CA VAL A 11 -17.79 -55.08 -11.88
C VAL A 11 -18.53 -54.70 -10.60
N LEU A 12 -18.59 -53.40 -10.29
CA LEU A 12 -19.71 -52.62 -9.70
C LEU A 12 -19.14 -51.34 -9.07
N LEU A 13 -18.99 -50.25 -9.84
CA LEU A 13 -19.98 -49.17 -10.02
C LEU A 13 -20.51 -48.61 -8.69
N SER A 14 -19.90 -47.51 -8.22
CA SER A 14 -20.57 -46.44 -7.46
C SER A 14 -19.73 -45.15 -7.48
N VAL A 15 -20.33 -44.13 -8.08
CA VAL A 15 -19.91 -42.73 -8.21
C VAL A 15 -19.76 -42.08 -6.83
N LEU A 16 -18.85 -41.10 -6.68
CA LEU A 16 -19.14 -39.75 -6.17
C LEU A 16 -17.90 -38.83 -6.28
N LEU A 17 -18.16 -37.65 -6.87
CA LEU A 17 -17.28 -36.50 -7.01
C LEU A 17 -16.84 -35.96 -5.65
N THR A 18 -15.56 -35.63 -5.51
CA THR A 18 -15.12 -34.54 -4.62
C THR A 18 -14.09 -33.70 -5.35
N ALA A 19 -14.62 -32.78 -6.17
CA ALA A 19 -13.91 -31.58 -6.56
C ALA A 19 -13.86 -30.66 -5.34
N CYS A 20 -12.66 -30.35 -4.84
CA CYS A 20 -12.43 -29.13 -4.10
C CYS A 20 -11.00 -28.66 -4.38
N GLY A 21 -10.87 -27.89 -5.46
CA GLY A 21 -9.69 -27.07 -5.71
C GLY A 21 -9.68 -25.92 -4.69
N GLY A 22 -8.91 -26.08 -3.63
CA GLY A 22 -8.53 -24.96 -2.76
C GLY A 22 -7.18 -24.44 -3.22
N ALA A 23 -7.17 -23.59 -4.26
CA ALA A 23 -6.02 -22.74 -4.50
C ALA A 23 -5.99 -21.70 -3.37
N ALA A 24 -5.28 -22.02 -2.29
CA ALA A 24 -4.93 -21.03 -1.29
C ALA A 24 -4.11 -19.95 -2.01
N ALA A 25 -4.66 -18.74 -2.08
CA ALA A 25 -3.91 -17.57 -2.52
C ALA A 25 -2.63 -17.48 -1.68
N PRO A 26 -1.47 -17.16 -2.28
CA PRO A 26 -0.27 -16.93 -1.50
C PRO A 26 -0.56 -15.74 -0.56
N THR A 27 -0.57 -16.00 0.75
CA THR A 27 -0.44 -14.94 1.74
C THR A 27 0.95 -14.34 1.54
N GLU A 28 1.02 -13.16 0.93
CA GLU A 28 2.22 -12.32 0.95
C GLU A 28 2.57 -12.06 2.42
N ALA A 29 3.70 -12.60 2.86
CA ALA A 29 4.34 -12.13 4.08
C ALA A 29 4.67 -10.63 3.90
N PRO A 30 4.48 -9.77 4.92
CA PRO A 30 4.78 -8.36 4.80
C PRO A 30 6.27 -8.19 4.46
N SER A 31 6.54 -7.75 3.23
CA SER A 31 7.88 -7.37 2.78
C SER A 31 8.45 -6.33 3.74
N ALA A 32 9.70 -6.52 4.18
CA ALA A 32 10.38 -5.53 5.00
C ALA A 32 10.39 -4.17 4.29
N LYS A 33 9.98 -3.13 5.00
CA LYS A 33 9.75 -1.80 4.45
C LYS A 33 11.09 -1.09 4.20
N THR A 34 11.43 -0.82 2.94
CA THR A 34 12.72 -0.20 2.56
C THR A 34 12.75 1.31 2.85
N VAL A 35 11.59 1.94 2.97
CA VAL A 35 11.42 3.37 3.22
C VAL A 35 10.44 3.58 4.38
N ASN A 36 10.83 4.41 5.32
CA ASN A 36 9.99 4.85 6.43
C ASN A 36 9.44 6.24 6.11
N ILE A 37 8.13 6.42 6.30
CA ILE A 37 7.45 7.69 6.10
C ILE A 37 6.70 8.01 7.40
N LEU A 38 7.11 9.09 8.06
CA LEU A 38 6.37 9.67 9.18
C LEU A 38 5.62 10.89 8.67
N VAL A 39 4.36 11.03 9.10
CA VAL A 39 3.49 12.13 8.71
C VAL A 39 3.16 12.97 9.94
N SER A 40 3.29 14.28 9.80
CA SER A 40 2.75 15.25 10.74
C SER A 40 2.00 16.34 9.98
N THR A 41 1.11 17.05 10.67
CA THR A 41 0.22 18.03 10.04
C THR A 41 0.17 19.33 10.82
N ASN A 42 -0.25 20.41 10.17
CA ASN A 42 -0.65 21.65 10.82
C ASN A 42 -1.93 22.17 10.14
N PRO A 43 -3.08 22.20 10.83
CA PRO A 43 -3.30 21.77 12.22
C PRO A 43 -3.08 20.27 12.47
N ASN A 44 -2.91 19.89 13.74
CA ASN A 44 -2.77 18.50 14.19
C ASN A 44 -3.77 18.21 15.34
N PRO A 45 -4.74 17.30 15.18
CA PRO A 45 -5.00 16.50 13.98
C PRO A 45 -5.40 17.36 12.78
N ALA A 46 -5.29 16.81 11.57
CA ALA A 46 -5.73 17.50 10.35
C ALA A 46 -7.23 17.84 10.44
N THR A 47 -7.61 19.04 10.02
CA THR A 47 -9.00 19.50 9.99
C THR A 47 -9.42 19.91 8.59
N VAL A 48 -10.73 20.02 8.36
CA VAL A 48 -11.28 20.59 7.12
C VAL A 48 -10.66 21.97 6.82
N GLY A 49 -10.37 22.22 5.54
CA GLY A 49 -9.72 23.43 5.07
C GLY A 49 -8.22 23.24 4.80
N ASP A 50 -7.45 24.32 4.97
CA ASP A 50 -6.02 24.34 4.69
C ASP A 50 -5.23 23.56 5.74
N VAL A 51 -4.49 22.55 5.28
CA VAL A 51 -3.61 21.71 6.08
C VAL A 51 -2.23 21.69 5.43
N GLU A 52 -1.20 21.99 6.21
CA GLU A 52 0.18 21.66 5.84
C GLU A 52 0.46 20.22 6.26
N ILE A 53 0.92 19.40 5.33
CA ILE A 53 1.29 18.00 5.56
C ILE A 53 2.80 17.90 5.40
N VAL A 54 3.46 17.40 6.44
CA VAL A 54 4.92 17.26 6.52
C VAL A 54 5.28 15.79 6.61
N PHE A 55 6.12 15.35 5.69
CA PHE A 55 6.67 13.99 5.60
C PHE A 55 8.13 13.99 6.05
N THR A 56 8.48 13.13 6.99
CA THR A 56 9.87 12.78 7.28
C THR A 56 10.16 11.41 6.69
N ILE A 57 11.08 11.37 5.73
CA ILE A 57 11.35 10.20 4.90
C ILE A 57 12.77 9.70 5.16
N THR A 58 12.87 8.46 5.64
CA THR A 58 14.16 7.80 5.95
C THR A 58 14.26 6.43 5.30
N ASP A 59 15.49 5.93 5.10
CA ASP A 59 15.74 4.56 4.69
C ASP A 59 15.49 3.57 5.84
N ALA A 60 15.65 2.27 5.57
CA ALA A 60 15.52 1.22 6.58
C ALA A 60 16.52 1.33 7.76
N ASN A 61 17.62 2.06 7.60
CA ASN A 61 18.63 2.31 8.64
C ASN A 61 18.36 3.60 9.42
N GLY A 62 17.34 4.38 9.05
CA GLY A 62 17.00 5.66 9.66
C GLY A 62 17.76 6.86 9.07
N ASN A 63 18.51 6.69 7.97
CA ASN A 63 19.16 7.81 7.29
C ASN A 63 18.12 8.63 6.50
N PRO A 64 18.20 9.98 6.52
CA PRO A 64 17.28 10.81 5.75
C PRO A 64 17.45 10.59 4.24
N ILE A 65 16.33 10.47 3.54
CA ILE A 65 16.31 10.43 2.07
C ILE A 65 16.08 11.85 1.57
N GLU A 66 17.16 12.55 1.24
CA GLU A 66 17.16 13.89 0.63
C GLU A 66 17.17 13.82 -0.90
N GLY A 67 16.73 14.88 -1.59
CA GLY A 67 16.72 14.99 -3.04
C GLY A 67 15.74 14.06 -3.75
N ALA A 68 14.78 13.47 -3.04
CA ALA A 68 13.76 12.62 -3.65
C ALA A 68 12.64 13.47 -4.26
N LYS A 69 12.10 13.00 -5.39
CA LYS A 69 10.82 13.48 -5.89
C LYS A 69 9.71 12.82 -5.08
N VAL A 70 8.98 13.63 -4.32
CA VAL A 70 7.88 13.17 -3.47
C VAL A 70 6.55 13.62 -4.05
N ASP A 71 5.88 12.71 -4.78
CA ASP A 71 4.52 12.92 -5.30
C ASP A 71 3.50 12.43 -4.27
N VAL A 72 2.52 13.26 -3.94
CA VAL A 72 1.48 12.95 -2.95
C VAL A 72 0.13 13.06 -3.63
N SER A 73 -0.75 12.07 -3.40
CA SER A 73 -2.17 12.18 -3.73
C SER A 73 -3.03 11.88 -2.51
N ALA A 74 -4.17 12.53 -2.40
CA ALA A 74 -5.21 12.24 -1.42
C ALA A 74 -6.50 11.82 -2.14
N ASP A 75 -7.15 10.77 -1.66
CA ASP A 75 -8.46 10.32 -2.13
C ASP A 75 -9.44 10.15 -0.97
N HIS A 76 -10.72 10.50 -1.18
CA HIS A 76 -11.79 10.22 -0.21
C HIS A 76 -12.55 8.96 -0.63
N PRO A 77 -12.33 7.79 0.02
CA PRO A 77 -12.85 6.50 -0.46
C PRO A 77 -14.38 6.43 -0.53
N ALA A 78 -15.09 7.16 0.33
CA ALA A 78 -16.55 7.21 0.32
C ALA A 78 -17.13 8.14 -0.76
N MET A 79 -16.29 8.96 -1.42
CA MET A 79 -16.71 9.90 -2.47
C MET A 79 -15.77 9.84 -3.67
N ALA A 80 -16.08 8.97 -4.62
CA ALA A 80 -15.29 8.78 -5.82
C ALA A 80 -15.12 10.08 -6.63
N GLY A 81 -13.90 10.33 -7.10
CA GLY A 81 -13.56 11.53 -7.87
C GLY A 81 -13.21 12.76 -7.04
N MET A 82 -13.36 12.70 -5.71
CA MET A 82 -12.85 13.70 -4.78
C MET A 82 -11.43 13.36 -4.36
N GLY A 83 -10.52 14.33 -4.49
CA GLY A 83 -9.11 14.12 -4.23
C GLY A 83 -8.26 15.33 -4.56
N MET A 84 -6.98 15.22 -4.25
CA MET A 84 -5.96 16.17 -4.68
C MET A 84 -4.65 15.44 -4.97
N SER A 85 -3.77 16.08 -5.73
CA SER A 85 -2.41 15.58 -5.93
C SER A 85 -1.44 16.74 -6.11
N GLY A 86 -0.20 16.56 -5.65
CA GLY A 86 0.84 17.53 -5.86
C GLY A 86 2.22 17.02 -5.46
N LEU A 87 3.21 17.86 -5.70
CA LEU A 87 4.59 17.60 -5.29
C LEU A 87 4.84 18.21 -3.92
N ALA A 88 5.37 17.41 -3.00
CA ALA A 88 5.90 17.93 -1.76
C ALA A 88 7.26 18.61 -2.01
N THR A 89 7.46 19.75 -1.36
CA THR A 89 8.67 20.55 -1.45
C THR A 89 9.65 20.11 -0.38
N GLU A 90 10.88 19.77 -0.78
CA GLU A 90 11.96 19.42 0.14
C GLU A 90 12.31 20.60 1.06
N GLN A 91 12.45 20.30 2.36
CA GLN A 91 12.83 21.23 3.42
C GLN A 91 14.23 20.92 3.99
N GLY A 92 14.88 19.86 3.50
CA GLY A 92 16.15 19.34 4.01
C GLY A 92 15.96 18.31 5.14
N GLY A 93 17.02 17.56 5.47
CA GLY A 93 17.00 16.53 6.52
C GLY A 93 16.02 15.40 6.26
N GLY A 94 15.72 15.10 4.99
CA GLY A 94 14.71 14.11 4.58
C GLY A 94 13.26 14.56 4.85
N THR A 95 13.04 15.86 5.07
CA THR A 95 11.71 16.43 5.30
C THR A 95 11.13 17.04 4.03
N TYR A 96 9.84 16.81 3.79
CA TYR A 96 9.10 17.33 2.63
C TYR A 96 7.75 17.89 3.08
N SER A 97 7.32 19.04 2.57
CA SER A 97 6.06 19.70 2.92
C SER A 97 5.16 19.90 1.70
N ILE A 98 3.86 19.68 1.85
CA ILE A 98 2.84 20.03 0.87
C ILE A 98 1.64 20.69 1.57
N LYS A 99 1.03 21.68 0.91
CA LYS A 99 -0.25 22.24 1.37
C LYS A 99 -1.40 21.53 0.66
N ALA A 100 -2.40 21.17 1.44
CA ALA A 100 -3.64 20.54 1.03
C ALA A 100 -4.82 21.39 1.47
N ASN A 101 -5.90 21.37 0.70
CA ASN A 101 -7.19 21.91 1.13
C ASN A 101 -8.21 20.78 1.09
N PHE A 102 -8.67 20.35 2.27
CA PHE A 102 -9.66 19.28 2.40
C PHE A 102 -11.07 19.89 2.45
N SER A 103 -11.96 19.39 1.59
CA SER A 103 -13.32 19.90 1.46
C SER A 103 -14.26 19.51 2.60
N ASP A 104 -13.93 18.43 3.30
CA ASP A 104 -14.79 17.75 4.26
C ASP A 104 -13.98 16.82 5.17
N SER A 105 -14.61 16.43 6.28
CA SER A 105 -14.04 15.51 7.25
C SER A 105 -14.32 14.06 6.87
N GLY A 106 -13.48 13.15 7.34
CA GLY A 106 -13.61 11.72 7.04
C GLY A 106 -12.28 10.99 6.94
N ASP A 107 -12.38 9.72 6.52
CA ASP A 107 -11.26 8.81 6.39
C ASP A 107 -10.59 8.97 5.01
N TRP A 108 -9.90 10.09 4.81
CA TRP A 108 -9.09 10.29 3.61
C TRP A 108 -7.91 9.31 3.57
N LYS A 109 -7.42 9.02 2.38
CA LYS A 109 -6.21 8.21 2.19
C LYS A 109 -5.18 8.98 1.41
N LEU A 110 -3.97 9.09 1.96
CA LEU A 110 -2.81 9.58 1.23
C LEU A 110 -2.13 8.43 0.51
N THR A 111 -1.65 8.67 -0.70
CA THR A 111 -0.66 7.83 -1.38
C THR A 111 0.58 8.68 -1.61
N VAL A 112 1.70 8.27 -1.03
CA VAL A 112 2.98 8.97 -1.11
C VAL A 112 3.92 8.14 -1.98
N TYR A 113 4.44 8.74 -3.05
CA TYR A 113 5.45 8.15 -3.92
C TYR A 113 6.78 8.84 -3.66
N VAL A 114 7.83 8.06 -3.38
CA VAL A 114 9.19 8.53 -3.13
C VAL A 114 10.10 7.98 -4.22
N ARG A 115 10.66 8.87 -5.04
CA ARG A 115 11.49 8.49 -6.20
C ARG A 115 12.86 9.16 -6.16
N LYS A 116 13.92 8.37 -6.24
CA LYS A 116 15.31 8.88 -6.25
C LYS A 116 16.28 7.82 -6.78
N ASP A 117 17.10 8.14 -7.78
CA ASP A 117 18.24 7.30 -8.21
C ASP A 117 17.91 5.79 -8.38
N GLY A 118 16.75 5.47 -8.95
CA GLY A 118 16.28 4.09 -9.14
C GLY A 118 15.40 3.53 -8.01
N LEU A 119 15.32 4.21 -6.86
CA LEU A 119 14.27 4.01 -5.88
C LEU A 119 12.93 4.47 -6.48
N ASP A 120 11.93 3.59 -6.45
CA ASP A 120 10.53 3.90 -6.71
C ASP A 120 9.70 3.18 -5.65
N TYR A 121 9.34 3.92 -4.59
CA TYR A 121 8.61 3.41 -3.44
C TYR A 121 7.28 4.13 -3.32
N SER A 122 6.21 3.41 -2.97
CA SER A 122 4.89 3.98 -2.74
C SER A 122 4.25 3.43 -1.48
N GLU A 123 3.55 4.27 -0.75
CA GLU A 123 2.81 3.87 0.45
C GLU A 123 1.48 4.58 0.57
N LYS A 124 0.45 3.81 0.92
CA LYS A 124 -0.88 4.32 1.25
C LYS A 124 -1.01 4.46 2.76
N ILE A 125 -1.42 5.64 3.22
CA ILE A 125 -1.50 6.04 4.63
C ILE A 125 -2.93 6.50 4.91
N GLU A 126 -3.54 5.94 5.96
CA GLU A 126 -4.83 6.45 6.46
C GLU A 126 -4.63 7.85 7.03
N PHE A 127 -5.49 8.78 6.64
CA PHE A 127 -5.35 10.20 6.93
C PHE A 127 -6.69 10.79 7.37
N PRO A 128 -7.08 10.61 8.64
CA PRO A 128 -8.34 11.15 9.14
C PRO A 128 -8.31 12.69 9.17
N VAL A 129 -9.36 13.30 8.61
CA VAL A 129 -9.60 14.75 8.63
C VAL A 129 -10.80 15.03 9.52
N GLN A 130 -10.69 16.00 10.44
CA GLN A 130 -11.72 16.35 11.44
C GLN A 130 -12.51 17.59 11.10
#